data_AF-J5K8G2-F1
#
_entry.id   AF-J5K8G2-F1
#
_cell.length_a   1.000
_cell.length_b   1.000
_cell.length_c   1.000
_cell.angle_alpha   90.00
_cell.angle_beta   90.00
_cell.angle_gamma   90.00
#
_symmetry.space_group_name_H-M   'P 1'
#
loop_
_entity.id
_entity.type
_entity.pdbx_description
1 polymer ?
#
loop_
_entity_poly.entity_id
_entity_poly.type
_entity_poly.pdbx_seq_one_letter_code
_entity_poly.pdbx_strand_id
1 'polypeptide(L)'
;MPYRQPRLSGRCVRRVFARSLSKFLSKFLRIVPYIIYRIYDYLWLRLNVDRTCIIYLAVRLLSILPIFFYRIHADAARMARHARGVDFFGRDLGEVVRKNMIASRFLPVSLAIRALGVVMTGSIGNSVHRVLLDMDLFQYSLLSQRERFAATYETFFLPSAMCLAVLYADSNKLMRLLIPRMYDLFTRFYLRLLREPEALFKNPMPPRILKIGTRNFQQRRLALRNRNIPDQ
;
A
#
# COMPACT_ATOMS: atom_id res chain seq x y z
N MET A 1 36.30 -68.97 -14.24
CA MET A 1 37.01 -67.71 -14.51
C MET A 1 36.26 -66.56 -13.85
N PRO A 2 36.85 -65.78 -12.92
CA PRO A 2 36.16 -64.64 -12.34
C PRO A 2 36.40 -63.37 -13.19
N TYR A 3 35.32 -62.64 -13.47
CA TYR A 3 35.35 -61.34 -14.14
C TYR A 3 36.12 -60.32 -13.29
N ARG A 4 37.32 -59.90 -13.74
CA ARG A 4 38.04 -58.76 -13.16
C ARG A 4 37.33 -57.46 -13.57
N GLN A 5 36.69 -56.80 -12.61
CA GLN A 5 36.24 -55.42 -12.79
C GLN A 5 37.44 -54.47 -13.00
N PRO A 6 37.36 -53.49 -13.91
CA PRO A 6 38.43 -52.53 -14.11
C PRO A 6 38.51 -51.58 -12.91
N ARG A 7 39.72 -51.42 -12.36
CA ARG A 7 40.02 -50.41 -11.32
C ARG A 7 39.97 -49.01 -11.97
N LEU A 8 38.79 -48.43 -12.06
CA LEU A 8 38.63 -47.01 -12.35
C LEU A 8 39.30 -46.22 -11.23
N SER A 9 40.44 -45.61 -11.55
CA SER A 9 41.25 -44.85 -10.61
C SER A 9 40.49 -43.60 -10.15
N GLY A 10 39.91 -43.66 -8.94
CA GLY A 10 39.14 -42.56 -8.34
C GLY A 10 39.89 -41.22 -8.23
N ARG A 11 41.22 -41.22 -8.38
CA ARG A 11 42.03 -39.99 -8.46
C ARG A 11 41.81 -39.20 -9.75
N CYS A 12 41.58 -39.86 -10.89
CA CYS A 12 41.40 -39.17 -12.16
C CYS A 12 40.01 -38.51 -12.23
N VAL A 13 38.98 -39.25 -11.81
CA VAL A 13 37.60 -38.74 -11.70
C VAL A 13 37.53 -37.55 -10.73
N ARG A 14 38.18 -37.62 -9.56
CA ARG A 14 38.24 -36.49 -8.61
C ARG A 14 38.91 -35.24 -9.18
N ARG A 15 39.98 -35.37 -9.97
CA ARG A 15 40.66 -34.21 -10.59
C ARG A 15 39.82 -33.56 -11.70
N VAL A 16 39.15 -34.37 -12.52
CA VAL A 16 38.25 -33.86 -13.56
C VAL A 16 37.03 -33.18 -12.94
N PHE A 17 36.45 -33.78 -11.91
CA PHE A 17 35.34 -33.18 -11.15
C PHE A 17 35.77 -31.87 -10.49
N ALA A 18 36.93 -31.83 -9.82
CA ALA A 18 37.46 -30.61 -9.18
C ALA A 18 37.73 -29.48 -10.20
N ARG A 19 38.28 -29.79 -11.38
CA ARG A 19 38.50 -28.80 -12.46
C ARG A 19 37.19 -28.32 -13.10
N SER A 20 36.21 -29.20 -13.25
CA SER A 20 34.88 -28.84 -13.73
C SER A 20 34.16 -27.94 -12.72
N LEU A 21 34.22 -28.31 -11.44
CA LEU A 21 33.58 -27.60 -10.33
C LEU A 21 34.23 -26.24 -10.07
N SER A 22 35.56 -26.11 -10.23
CA SER A 22 36.25 -24.81 -10.14
C SER A 22 35.93 -23.89 -11.32
N LYS A 23 35.81 -24.41 -12.55
CA LYS A 23 35.34 -23.63 -13.72
C LYS A 23 33.87 -23.23 -13.59
N PHE A 24 33.03 -24.09 -13.03
CA PHE A 24 31.64 -23.78 -12.76
C PHE A 24 31.50 -22.72 -11.67
N LEU A 25 32.21 -22.87 -10.54
CA LEU A 25 32.28 -21.87 -9.47
C LEU A 25 32.79 -20.53 -9.98
N SER A 26 33.85 -20.50 -10.80
CA SER A 26 34.39 -19.23 -11.31
C SER A 26 33.44 -18.54 -12.30
N LYS A 27 32.70 -19.29 -13.13
CA LYS A 27 31.62 -18.74 -13.97
C LYS A 27 30.44 -18.27 -13.13
N PHE A 28 30.02 -19.05 -12.13
CA PHE A 28 28.91 -18.71 -11.25
C PHE A 28 29.22 -17.47 -10.41
N LEU A 29 30.42 -17.39 -9.84
CA LEU A 29 30.94 -16.22 -9.11
C LEU A 29 31.06 -14.97 -9.97
N ARG A 30 31.18 -15.09 -11.30
CA ARG A 30 31.12 -13.93 -12.22
C ARG A 30 29.69 -13.51 -12.54
N ILE A 31 28.74 -14.43 -12.54
CA ILE A 31 27.32 -14.17 -12.84
C ILE A 31 26.57 -13.61 -11.62
N VAL A 32 26.90 -14.08 -10.41
CA VAL A 32 26.30 -13.61 -9.16
C VAL A 32 26.37 -12.09 -8.97
N PRO A 33 27.53 -11.40 -9.10
CA PRO A 33 27.59 -9.94 -8.96
C PRO A 33 26.79 -9.22 -10.04
N TYR A 34 26.73 -9.74 -11.27
CA TYR A 34 25.88 -9.18 -12.32
C TYR A 34 24.39 -9.31 -12.00
N ILE A 35 23.95 -10.45 -11.46
CA ILE A 35 22.58 -10.66 -11.00
C ILE A 35 22.26 -9.73 -9.83
N ILE A 36 23.15 -9.61 -8.85
CA ILE A 36 22.99 -8.71 -7.69
C ILE A 36 22.88 -7.27 -8.16
N TYR A 37 23.76 -6.83 -9.07
CA TYR A 37 23.72 -5.47 -9.63
C TYR A 37 22.40 -5.20 -10.37
N ARG A 38 21.95 -6.13 -11.22
CA ARG A 38 20.67 -6.01 -11.93
C ARG A 38 19.47 -6.00 -10.99
N ILE A 39 19.51 -6.78 -9.92
CA ILE A 39 18.48 -6.78 -8.86
C ILE A 39 18.50 -5.44 -8.14
N TYR A 40 19.68 -4.91 -7.82
CA TYR A 40 19.86 -3.62 -7.16
C TYR A 40 19.31 -2.47 -8.02
N ASP A 41 19.69 -2.41 -9.29
CA ASP A 41 19.20 -1.41 -10.24
C ASP A 41 17.68 -1.48 -10.41
N TYR A 42 17.15 -2.70 -10.58
CA TYR A 42 15.70 -2.89 -10.69
C TYR A 42 14.96 -2.45 -9.42
N LEU A 43 15.50 -2.78 -8.24
CA LEU A 43 14.96 -2.34 -6.95
C LEU A 43 15.02 -0.82 -6.82
N TRP A 44 16.16 -0.21 -7.17
CA TRP A 44 16.38 1.24 -7.11
C TRP A 44 15.43 2.01 -8.03
N LEU A 45 15.32 1.59 -9.28
CA LEU A 45 14.46 2.21 -10.28
C LEU A 45 12.99 2.09 -9.85
N ARG A 46 12.58 0.91 -9.35
CA ARG A 46 11.22 0.71 -8.82
C ARG A 46 10.94 1.55 -7.58
N LEU A 47 11.92 1.73 -6.69
CA LEU A 47 11.79 2.57 -5.50
C LEU A 47 11.58 4.04 -5.87
N ASN A 48 12.33 4.52 -6.85
CA ASN A 48 12.16 5.87 -7.35
C ASN A 48 10.77 6.04 -7.98
N VAL A 49 10.32 5.08 -8.79
CA VAL A 49 8.98 5.12 -9.40
C VAL A 49 7.87 5.11 -8.35
N ASP A 50 7.93 4.22 -7.36
CA ASP A 50 6.92 4.14 -6.29
C ASP A 50 6.88 5.43 -5.47
N ARG A 51 8.06 6.00 -5.17
CA ARG A 51 8.18 7.27 -4.46
C ARG A 51 7.58 8.42 -5.26
N THR A 52 7.91 8.53 -6.54
CA THR A 52 7.32 9.55 -7.42
C THR A 52 5.81 9.37 -7.55
N CYS A 53 5.33 8.14 -7.67
CA CYS A 53 3.90 7.83 -7.76
C CYS A 53 3.13 8.28 -6.51
N ILE A 54 3.64 7.98 -5.31
CA ILE A 54 2.92 8.33 -4.09
C ILE A 54 3.03 9.83 -3.75
N ILE A 55 4.15 10.48 -4.08
CA ILE A 55 4.28 11.94 -3.97
C ILE A 55 3.29 12.62 -4.92
N TYR A 56 3.23 12.17 -6.18
CA TYR A 56 2.28 12.70 -7.15
C TYR A 56 0.83 12.52 -6.66
N LEU A 57 0.51 11.32 -6.17
CA LEU A 57 -0.80 11.04 -5.57
C LEU A 57 -1.09 11.98 -4.39
N ALA A 58 -0.14 12.16 -3.47
CA ALA A 58 -0.30 13.04 -2.32
C ALA A 58 -0.59 14.49 -2.75
N VAL A 59 0.16 15.03 -3.71
CA VAL A 59 -0.08 16.37 -4.26
C VAL A 59 -1.48 16.47 -4.85
N ARG A 60 -1.90 15.48 -5.64
CA ARG A 60 -3.25 15.49 -6.26
C ARG A 60 -4.36 15.40 -5.21
N LEU A 61 -4.25 14.50 -4.25
CA LEU A 61 -5.25 14.37 -3.18
C LEU A 61 -5.30 15.60 -2.26
N LEU A 62 -4.16 16.23 -1.99
CA LEU A 62 -4.12 17.49 -1.23
C LEU A 62 -4.73 18.65 -2.02
N SER A 63 -4.62 18.67 -3.35
CA SER A 63 -5.23 19.72 -4.18
C SER A 63 -6.77 19.67 -4.20
N ILE A 64 -7.36 18.48 -3.97
CA ILE A 64 -8.81 18.28 -3.88
C ILE A 64 -9.32 18.26 -2.44
N LEU A 65 -8.47 18.63 -1.48
CA LEU A 65 -8.78 18.65 -0.06
C LEU A 65 -10.09 19.40 0.29
N PRO A 66 -10.36 20.59 -0.28
CA PRO A 66 -11.60 21.32 0.00
C PRO A 66 -12.86 20.49 -0.30
N ILE A 67 -12.82 19.63 -1.34
CA ILE A 67 -13.95 18.79 -1.74
C ILE A 67 -14.31 17.79 -0.64
N PHE A 68 -13.30 17.20 0.01
CA PHE A 68 -13.53 16.30 1.15
C PHE A 68 -14.21 17.03 2.31
N PHE A 69 -13.75 18.23 2.64
CA PHE A 69 -14.35 19.03 3.71
C PHE A 69 -15.80 19.41 3.41
N TYR A 70 -16.08 19.94 2.22
CA TYR A 70 -17.44 20.30 1.83
C TYR A 70 -18.39 19.11 1.89
N ARG A 71 -17.95 17.93 1.45
CA ARG A 71 -18.77 16.71 1.52
C ARG A 71 -19.08 16.30 2.96
N ILE A 72 -18.08 16.30 3.85
CA ILE A 72 -18.29 15.96 5.27
C ILE A 72 -19.29 16.93 5.92
N HIS A 73 -19.17 18.23 5.65
CA HIS A 73 -20.10 19.24 6.15
C HIS A 73 -21.52 19.05 5.59
N ALA A 74 -21.65 18.77 4.29
CA ALA A 74 -22.94 18.54 3.66
C ALA A 74 -23.65 17.29 4.20
N ASP A 75 -22.92 16.19 4.39
CA ASP A 75 -23.46 14.94 4.96
C ASP A 75 -23.90 15.15 6.40
N ALA A 76 -23.08 15.83 7.22
CA ALA A 76 -23.42 16.14 8.60
C ALA A 76 -24.67 17.03 8.69
N ALA A 77 -24.78 18.04 7.83
CA ALA A 77 -25.96 18.90 7.75
C ALA A 77 -27.21 18.13 7.31
N ARG A 78 -27.08 17.18 6.38
CA ARG A 78 -28.20 16.33 5.93
C ARG A 78 -28.70 15.44 7.07
N MET A 79 -27.81 14.73 7.76
CA MET A 79 -28.21 13.85 8.87
C MET A 79 -28.79 14.64 10.05
N ALA A 80 -28.25 15.83 10.33
CA ALA A 80 -28.79 16.73 11.34
C ALA A 80 -30.25 17.13 11.07
N ARG A 81 -30.63 17.38 9.80
CA ARG A 81 -32.02 17.72 9.44
C ARG A 81 -33.01 16.57 9.66
N HIS A 82 -32.53 15.33 9.61
CA HIS A 82 -33.35 14.14 9.83
C HIS A 82 -33.45 13.77 11.33
N ALA A 83 -32.54 14.27 12.15
CA ALA A 83 -32.62 14.16 13.60
C ALA A 83 -33.57 15.25 14.14
N ARG A 84 -34.74 14.84 14.61
CA ARG A 84 -35.72 15.73 15.26
C ARG A 84 -35.82 15.35 16.74
N GLY A 85 -35.93 16.37 17.59
CA GLY A 85 -36.09 16.20 19.03
C GLY A 85 -34.98 16.87 19.83
N VAL A 86 -34.92 16.52 21.11
CA VAL A 86 -34.01 17.13 22.09
C VAL A 86 -33.24 16.00 22.77
N ASP A 87 -31.94 16.19 23.00
CA ASP A 87 -31.14 15.21 23.74
C ASP A 87 -31.51 15.17 25.23
N PHE A 88 -30.96 14.20 25.98
CA PHE A 88 -31.17 14.06 27.43
C PHE A 88 -30.80 15.30 28.26
N PHE A 89 -30.05 16.25 27.69
CA PHE A 89 -29.60 17.48 28.33
C PHE A 89 -30.35 18.73 27.84
N GLY A 90 -31.42 18.56 27.05
CA GLY A 90 -32.21 19.69 26.55
C GLY A 90 -31.60 20.41 25.34
N ARG A 91 -30.58 19.84 24.67
CA ARG A 91 -29.95 20.41 23.47
C ARG A 91 -30.60 19.91 22.20
N ASP A 92 -30.59 20.73 21.15
CA ASP A 92 -31.08 20.34 19.82
C ASP A 92 -30.33 19.09 19.32
N LEU A 93 -31.08 17.99 19.15
CA LEU A 93 -30.54 16.72 18.71
C LEU A 93 -29.89 16.83 17.34
N GLY A 94 -30.44 17.67 16.45
CA GLY A 94 -29.87 17.94 15.14
C GLY A 94 -28.47 18.54 15.23
N GLU A 95 -28.27 19.48 16.16
CA GLU A 95 -26.97 20.12 16.36
C GLU A 95 -25.93 19.16 16.97
N VAL A 96 -26.34 18.32 17.92
CA VAL A 96 -25.48 17.30 18.53
C VAL A 96 -25.04 16.27 17.48
N VAL A 97 -25.97 15.76 16.68
CA VAL A 97 -25.67 14.83 15.57
C VAL A 97 -24.70 15.48 14.60
N ARG A 98 -24.93 16.74 14.21
CA ARG A 98 -24.03 17.47 13.31
C ARG A 98 -22.61 17.55 13.86
N LYS A 99 -22.44 17.97 15.12
CA LYS A 99 -21.13 18.13 15.77
C LYS A 99 -20.40 16.79 15.88
N ASN A 100 -21.09 15.74 16.30
CA ASN A 100 -20.52 14.39 16.44
C ASN A 100 -20.11 13.80 15.09
N MET A 101 -20.92 13.99 14.05
CA MET A 101 -20.58 13.54 12.70
C MET A 101 -19.38 14.28 12.12
N ILE A 102 -19.29 15.59 12.34
CA ILE A 102 -18.12 16.36 11.92
C ILE A 102 -16.90 15.83 12.66
N ALA A 103 -16.92 15.74 13.98
CA ALA A 103 -15.77 15.27 14.77
C ALA A 103 -15.33 13.85 14.35
N SER A 104 -16.27 12.92 14.25
CA SER A 104 -15.97 11.50 13.92
C SER A 104 -15.47 11.28 12.50
N ARG A 105 -15.95 12.04 11.51
CA ARG A 105 -15.52 11.92 10.11
C ARG A 105 -14.28 12.74 9.79
N PHE A 106 -14.10 13.88 10.45
CA PHE A 106 -12.99 14.78 10.18
C PHE A 106 -11.67 14.25 10.73
N LEU A 107 -11.68 13.62 11.91
CA LEU A 107 -10.48 13.08 12.53
C LEU A 107 -9.74 12.04 11.66
N PRO A 108 -10.40 11.00 11.13
CA PRO A 108 -9.77 10.05 10.21
C PRO A 108 -9.20 10.68 8.94
N VAL A 109 -9.92 11.66 8.39
CA VAL A 109 -9.55 12.35 7.16
C VAL A 109 -8.37 13.29 7.42
N SER A 110 -8.37 14.01 8.54
CA SER A 110 -7.26 14.88 8.95
C SER A 110 -5.96 14.10 9.14
N LEU A 111 -6.02 12.90 9.74
CA LEU A 111 -4.89 12.00 9.85
C LEU A 111 -4.38 11.55 8.48
N ALA A 112 -5.27 11.19 7.56
CA ALA A 112 -4.90 10.84 6.19
C ALA A 112 -4.18 11.99 5.48
N ILE A 113 -4.70 13.21 5.60
CA ILE A 113 -4.14 14.42 5.00
C ILE A 113 -2.77 14.73 5.57
N ARG A 114 -2.61 14.70 6.90
CA ARG A 114 -1.31 14.91 7.55
C ARG A 114 -0.30 13.85 7.12
N ALA A 115 -0.70 12.58 7.05
CA ALA A 115 0.17 11.52 6.56
C ALA A 115 0.58 11.72 5.09
N LEU A 116 -0.32 12.18 4.21
CA LEU A 116 0.02 12.57 2.84
C LEU A 116 0.96 13.80 2.81
N GLY A 117 0.78 14.74 3.74
CA GLY A 117 1.70 15.85 3.95
C GLY A 117 3.11 15.36 4.28
N VAL A 118 3.25 14.39 5.18
CA VAL A 118 4.53 13.76 5.52
C VAL A 118 5.14 13.03 4.34
N VAL A 119 4.34 12.35 3.50
CA VAL A 119 4.84 11.74 2.25
C VAL A 119 5.46 12.80 1.33
N MET A 120 4.85 13.98 1.25
CA MET A 120 5.28 15.07 0.38
C MET A 120 6.50 15.82 0.93
N THR A 121 6.51 16.16 2.22
CA THR A 121 7.54 17.02 2.85
C THR A 121 8.67 16.23 3.50
N GLY A 122 8.46 14.96 3.81
CA GLY A 122 9.37 14.14 4.61
C GLY A 122 9.42 14.51 6.09
N SER A 123 8.55 15.42 6.56
CA SER A 123 8.55 15.90 7.95
C SER A 123 7.14 16.05 8.52
N ILE A 124 6.98 15.69 9.80
CA ILE A 124 5.74 15.83 10.58
C ILE A 124 5.50 17.30 11.01
N GLY A 125 6.52 18.15 10.91
CA GLY A 125 6.48 19.54 11.39
C GLY A 125 7.02 19.71 12.82
N ASN A 126 6.75 20.88 13.41
CA ASN A 126 7.28 21.31 14.70
C ASN A 126 6.66 20.54 15.89
N SER A 127 7.18 20.76 17.10
CA SER A 127 6.73 20.09 18.34
C SER A 127 5.23 20.18 18.58
N VAL A 128 4.61 21.34 18.33
CA VAL A 128 3.15 21.54 18.45
C VAL A 128 2.36 20.60 17.51
N HIS A 129 2.82 20.43 16.27
CA HIS A 129 2.17 19.52 15.32
C HIS A 129 2.29 18.07 15.75
N ARG A 130 3.37 17.69 16.43
CA ARG A 130 3.53 16.34 17.01
C ARG A 130 2.57 16.10 18.16
N VAL A 131 2.44 17.06 19.09
CA VAL A 131 1.50 16.94 20.22
C VAL A 131 0.05 16.81 19.72
N LEU A 132 -0.35 17.64 18.76
CA LEU A 132 -1.67 17.54 18.13
C LEU A 132 -1.87 16.20 17.42
N LEU A 133 -0.84 15.71 16.73
CA LEU A 133 -0.88 14.39 16.09
C LEU A 133 -1.05 13.26 17.10
N ASP A 134 -0.34 13.30 18.24
CA ASP A 134 -0.44 12.27 19.28
C ASP A 134 -1.84 12.24 19.89
N MET A 135 -2.46 13.41 20.11
CA MET A 135 -3.86 13.49 20.54
C MET A 135 -4.83 12.94 19.49
N ASP A 136 -4.65 13.30 18.22
CA ASP A 136 -5.49 12.83 17.11
C ASP A 136 -5.37 11.30 16.95
N LEU A 137 -4.15 10.75 17.05
CA LEU A 137 -3.89 9.32 17.01
C LEU A 137 -4.52 8.58 18.19
N PHE A 138 -4.44 9.15 19.40
CA PHE A 138 -5.10 8.58 20.58
C PHE A 138 -6.62 8.52 20.38
N GLN A 139 -7.24 9.63 19.99
CA GLN A 139 -8.69 9.68 19.71
C GLN A 139 -9.09 8.70 18.60
N TYR A 140 -8.28 8.58 17.55
CA TYR A 140 -8.53 7.64 16.46
C TYR A 140 -8.41 6.19 16.92
N SER A 141 -7.50 5.90 17.86
CA SER A 141 -7.30 4.57 18.41
C SER A 141 -8.53 4.07 19.19
N LEU A 142 -9.32 4.97 19.77
CA LEU A 142 -10.57 4.67 20.47
C LEU A 142 -11.70 4.22 19.52
N LEU A 143 -11.64 4.57 18.24
CA LEU A 143 -12.63 4.13 17.26
C LEU A 143 -12.44 2.67 16.91
N SER A 144 -13.54 1.92 16.81
CA SER A 144 -13.53 0.55 16.29
C SER A 144 -13.13 0.51 14.81
N GLN A 145 -12.62 -0.63 14.34
CA GLN A 145 -12.24 -0.77 12.92
C GLN A 145 -13.43 -0.52 11.97
N ARG A 146 -14.65 -0.86 12.38
CA ARG A 146 -15.87 -0.60 11.60
C ARG A 146 -16.17 0.89 11.50
N GLU A 147 -16.06 1.63 12.60
CA GLU A 147 -16.26 3.08 12.61
C GLU A 147 -15.20 3.79 11.78
N ARG A 148 -13.93 3.38 11.90
CA ARG A 148 -12.83 3.89 11.07
C ARG A 148 -13.09 3.67 9.59
N PHE A 149 -13.55 2.47 9.22
CA PHE A 149 -13.90 2.15 7.83
C PHE A 149 -15.06 3.02 7.34
N ALA A 150 -16.17 3.06 8.08
CA ALA A 150 -17.34 3.85 7.72
C ALA A 150 -17.02 5.35 7.58
N ALA A 151 -16.19 5.88 8.47
CA ALA A 151 -15.83 7.29 8.50
C ALA A 151 -14.89 7.69 7.35
N THR A 152 -14.07 6.77 6.82
CA THR A 152 -13.03 7.06 5.83
C THR A 152 -13.35 6.58 4.42
N TYR A 153 -14.19 5.56 4.27
CA TYR A 153 -14.47 4.95 2.97
C TYR A 153 -15.17 5.95 2.05
N GLU A 154 -16.31 6.50 2.50
CA GLU A 154 -17.12 7.41 1.67
C GLU A 154 -16.49 8.80 1.52
N THR A 155 -15.74 9.25 2.53
CA THR A 155 -15.22 10.61 2.62
C THR A 155 -13.84 10.77 2.01
N PHE A 156 -13.00 9.73 2.05
CA PHE A 156 -11.61 9.80 1.61
C PHE A 156 -11.28 8.75 0.55
N PHE A 157 -11.51 7.47 0.81
CA PHE A 157 -11.09 6.40 -0.11
C PHE A 157 -11.84 6.46 -1.44
N LEU A 158 -13.18 6.47 -1.41
CA LEU A 158 -14.01 6.42 -2.59
C LEU A 158 -13.80 7.63 -3.51
N PRO A 159 -13.84 8.90 -3.05
CA PRO A 159 -13.64 10.02 -3.96
C PRO A 159 -12.20 10.06 -4.51
N SER A 160 -11.20 9.66 -3.71
CA SER A 160 -9.82 9.52 -4.19
C SER A 160 -9.68 8.45 -5.29
N ALA A 161 -10.33 7.30 -5.13
CA ALA A 161 -10.37 6.24 -6.13
C ALA A 161 -11.09 6.68 -7.40
N MET A 162 -12.20 7.43 -7.28
CA MET A 162 -12.90 8.03 -8.41
C MET A 162 -12.02 9.04 -9.15
N CYS A 163 -11.28 9.90 -8.44
CA CYS A 163 -10.32 10.81 -9.06
C CYS A 163 -9.24 10.06 -9.84
N LEU A 164 -8.72 8.95 -9.31
CA LEU A 164 -7.77 8.11 -10.04
C LEU A 164 -8.39 7.46 -11.29
N ALA A 165 -9.66 7.06 -11.22
CA ALA A 165 -10.38 6.51 -12.38
C ALA A 165 -10.61 7.56 -13.47
N VAL A 166 -10.99 8.79 -13.10
CA VAL A 166 -11.12 9.92 -14.04
C VAL A 166 -9.75 10.25 -14.66
N LEU A 167 -8.70 10.35 -13.84
CA LEU A 167 -7.33 10.53 -14.34
C LEU A 167 -6.93 9.39 -15.29
N TYR A 168 -7.40 8.16 -15.08
CA TYR A 168 -7.09 7.05 -15.98
C TYR A 168 -7.72 7.24 -17.36
N ALA A 169 -8.99 7.64 -17.41
CA ALA A 169 -9.70 7.88 -18.66
C ALA A 169 -9.03 8.99 -19.48
N ASP A 170 -8.72 10.11 -18.83
CA ASP A 170 -8.31 11.35 -19.52
C ASP A 170 -6.80 11.47 -19.74
N SER A 171 -6.00 10.50 -19.26
CA SER A 171 -4.55 10.63 -19.29
C SER A 171 -3.86 10.03 -20.51
N ASN A 172 -2.64 10.51 -20.76
CA ASN A 172 -1.73 10.01 -21.79
C ASN A 172 -1.28 8.57 -21.51
N LYS A 173 -0.82 7.86 -22.56
CA LYS A 173 -0.39 6.44 -22.49
C LYS A 173 0.58 6.15 -21.33
N LEU A 174 1.55 7.04 -21.07
CA LEU A 174 2.51 6.88 -19.98
C LEU A 174 1.84 6.91 -18.60
N MET A 175 0.90 7.83 -18.38
CA MET A 175 0.27 8.00 -17.08
C MET A 175 -0.76 6.89 -16.81
N ARG A 176 -1.44 6.38 -17.84
CA ARG A 176 -2.27 5.16 -17.74
C ARG A 176 -1.49 3.93 -17.23
N LEU A 177 -0.19 3.83 -17.51
CA LEU A 177 0.65 2.75 -16.97
C LEU A 177 0.96 2.93 -15.48
N LEU A 178 1.02 4.17 -15.00
CA LEU A 178 1.37 4.51 -13.61
C LEU A 178 0.16 4.54 -12.68
N ILE A 179 -1.03 4.87 -13.18
CA ILE A 179 -2.25 4.99 -12.36
C ILE A 179 -2.62 3.69 -11.62
N PRO A 180 -2.58 2.49 -12.23
CA PRO A 180 -2.80 1.25 -11.49
C PRO A 180 -1.81 1.06 -10.34
N ARG A 181 -0.57 1.53 -10.52
CA ARG A 181 0.44 1.49 -9.46
C ARG A 181 0.13 2.49 -8.35
N MET A 182 -0.29 3.70 -8.70
CA MET A 182 -0.75 4.71 -7.74
C MET A 182 -1.95 4.21 -6.93
N TYR A 183 -2.92 3.55 -7.57
CA TYR A 183 -4.09 2.96 -6.90
C TYR A 183 -3.70 1.86 -5.91
N ASP A 184 -2.75 0.98 -6.28
CA ASP A 184 -2.23 -0.06 -5.39
C ASP A 184 -1.51 0.53 -4.16
N LEU A 185 -0.69 1.58 -4.36
CA LEU A 185 -0.03 2.30 -3.29
C LEU A 185 -1.05 3.02 -2.39
N PHE A 186 -2.04 3.68 -2.99
CA PHE A 186 -3.13 4.35 -2.28
C PHE A 186 -3.93 3.39 -1.41
N THR A 187 -4.30 2.23 -1.95
CA THR A 187 -5.06 1.21 -1.23
C THR A 187 -4.31 0.73 0.01
N ARG A 188 -2.98 0.62 -0.06
CA ARG A 188 -2.18 0.25 1.13
C ARG A 188 -2.02 1.36 2.13
N PHE A 189 -1.82 2.58 1.64
CA PHE A 189 -1.83 3.75 2.49
C PHE A 189 -3.14 3.78 3.29
N TYR A 190 -4.27 3.56 2.62
CA TYR A 190 -5.59 3.48 3.23
C TYR A 190 -5.72 2.32 4.24
N LEU A 191 -5.29 1.11 3.89
CA LEU A 191 -5.34 -0.02 4.81
C LEU A 191 -4.46 0.18 6.05
N ARG A 192 -3.32 0.86 5.91
CA ARG A 192 -2.47 1.24 7.05
C ARG A 192 -3.11 2.30 7.91
N LEU A 193 -3.76 3.29 7.31
CA LEU A 193 -4.53 4.29 8.06
C LEU A 193 -5.55 3.61 8.99
N LEU A 194 -6.27 2.60 8.47
CA LEU A 194 -7.28 1.87 9.25
C LEU A 194 -6.69 1.05 10.40
N ARG A 195 -5.57 0.35 10.15
CA ARG A 195 -4.99 -0.63 11.08
C ARG A 195 -3.97 -0.01 12.04
N GLU A 196 -3.01 0.70 11.50
CA GLU A 196 -1.80 1.18 12.18
C GLU A 196 -1.45 2.60 11.68
N PRO A 197 -2.23 3.61 12.07
CA PRO A 197 -2.05 4.98 11.57
C PRO A 197 -0.69 5.56 11.99
N GLU A 198 -0.18 5.23 13.17
CA GLU A 198 1.16 5.64 13.62
C GLU A 198 2.27 5.25 12.64
N ALA A 199 2.12 4.08 11.99
CA ALA A 199 3.11 3.58 11.07
C ALA A 199 3.25 4.50 9.85
N LEU A 200 2.21 5.25 9.48
CA LEU A 200 2.25 6.23 8.40
C LEU A 200 3.13 7.45 8.73
N PHE A 201 3.30 7.78 10.01
CA PHE A 201 4.11 8.92 10.43
C PHE A 201 5.56 8.51 10.70
N LYS A 202 5.80 7.26 11.12
CA LYS A 202 7.15 6.68 11.27
C LYS A 202 7.75 6.27 9.93
N ASN A 203 6.96 5.64 9.07
CA ASN A 203 7.35 5.21 7.74
C ASN A 203 6.23 5.48 6.72
N PRO A 204 6.22 6.66 6.08
CA PRO A 204 5.12 7.10 5.22
C PRO A 204 4.97 6.28 3.95
N MET A 205 6.02 5.56 3.53
CA MET A 205 5.94 4.68 2.36
C MET A 205 5.19 3.39 2.69
N PRO A 206 4.13 3.03 1.95
CA PRO A 206 3.46 1.75 2.13
C PRO A 206 4.42 0.58 1.85
N PRO A 207 4.32 -0.52 2.61
CA PRO A 207 5.23 -1.66 2.50
C PRO A 207 5.16 -2.27 1.09
N ARG A 208 6.34 -2.69 0.61
CA ARG A 208 6.55 -3.22 -0.74
C ARG A 208 5.70 -4.48 -0.95
N ILE A 209 5.20 -4.70 -2.19
CA ILE A 209 5.00 -6.10 -2.61
C ILE A 209 6.37 -6.58 -3.04
N LEU A 210 6.97 -7.43 -2.23
CA LEU A 210 7.74 -8.52 -2.83
C LEU A 210 6.71 -9.33 -3.61
N LYS A 211 6.58 -9.10 -4.93
CA LYS A 211 5.85 -10.00 -5.83
C LYS A 211 6.64 -11.32 -5.87
N ILE A 212 6.76 -12.02 -4.74
CA ILE A 212 7.28 -13.37 -4.67
C ILE A 212 6.19 -14.22 -5.27
N GLY A 213 6.29 -14.49 -6.58
CA GLY A 213 5.77 -15.68 -7.25
C GLY A 213 4.28 -16.03 -7.15
N THR A 214 3.45 -15.33 -6.38
CA THR A 214 2.10 -15.80 -6.00
C THR A 214 1.11 -15.75 -7.14
N ARG A 215 1.25 -14.81 -8.10
CA ARG A 215 0.44 -14.84 -9.33
C ARG A 215 0.78 -16.02 -10.23
N ASN A 216 2.06 -16.37 -10.38
CA ASN A 216 2.46 -17.53 -11.19
C ASN A 216 2.16 -18.86 -10.48
N PHE A 217 2.22 -18.91 -9.14
CA PHE A 217 1.84 -20.10 -8.38
C PHE A 217 0.33 -20.32 -8.30
N GLN A 218 -0.47 -19.25 -8.17
CA GLN A 218 -1.94 -19.35 -8.23
C GLN A 218 -2.42 -19.64 -9.65
N GLN A 219 -1.84 -19.01 -10.69
CA GLN A 219 -2.14 -19.37 -12.08
C GLN A 219 -1.69 -20.78 -12.45
N ARG A 220 -0.51 -21.25 -11.98
CA ARG A 220 -0.11 -22.66 -12.13
C ARG A 220 -0.99 -23.61 -11.34
N ARG A 221 -1.41 -23.28 -10.11
CA ARG A 221 -2.36 -24.11 -9.35
C ARG A 221 -3.73 -24.18 -10.02
N LEU A 222 -4.23 -23.06 -10.56
CA LEU A 222 -5.50 -23.03 -11.30
C LEU A 222 -5.39 -23.77 -12.64
N ALA A 223 -4.26 -23.64 -13.36
CA ALA A 223 -4.01 -24.39 -14.59
C ALA A 223 -3.79 -25.89 -14.35
N LEU A 224 -3.20 -26.29 -13.21
CA LEU A 224 -3.09 -27.70 -12.80
C LEU A 224 -4.43 -28.27 -12.33
N ARG A 225 -5.27 -27.46 -11.65
CA ARG A 225 -6.62 -27.86 -11.24
C ARG A 225 -7.54 -28.06 -12.45
N ASN A 226 -7.44 -27.20 -13.46
CA ASN A 226 -8.23 -27.30 -14.69
C ASN A 226 -7.71 -28.38 -15.67
N ARG A 227 -6.49 -28.90 -15.47
CA ARG A 227 -5.99 -30.09 -16.21
C ARG A 227 -6.40 -31.42 -15.60
N ASN A 228 -6.92 -31.41 -14.37
CA ASN A 228 -7.35 -32.61 -13.63
C ASN A 228 -8.87 -32.80 -13.65
N ILE A 229 -9.60 -32.06 -14.48
CA ILE A 229 -10.98 -32.36 -14.80
C ILE A 229 -10.91 -33.15 -16.11
N PRO A 230 -10.98 -34.50 -16.09
CA PRO A 230 -11.29 -35.23 -17.30
C PRO A 230 -12.70 -34.81 -17.72
N ASP A 231 -12.84 -34.42 -18.98
CA ASP A 231 -14.13 -34.25 -19.62
C ASP A 231 -14.98 -35.52 -19.36
N GLN A 232 -16.03 -35.34 -18.56
CA GLN A 232 -17.21 -36.18 -18.49
C GLN A 232 -18.42 -35.25 -18.46
#